data_AF-A0A955HBZ5-F1
#
_entry.id   AF-A0A955HBZ5-F1
#
_cell.length_a   1.000
_cell.length_b   1.000
_cell.length_c   1.000
_cell.angle_alpha   90.00
_cell.angle_beta   90.00
_cell.angle_gamma   90.00
#
_symmetry.space_group_name_H-M   'P 1'
#
loop_
_entity.id
_entity.type
_entity.pdbx_description
1 polymer ?
#
loop_
_entity_poly.entity_id
_entity_poly.type
_entity_poly.pdbx_seq_one_letter_code
_entity_poly.pdbx_strand_id
1 'polypeptide(L)'
;MRGVPGSGKSTIARRLAGENGVIHSTDDYFMVDGEYRFDPEKLREHHDANHKAFCESVIAGFEVVICDNTNTQPWHFKRYVESAEKAGYMVPSCSNQMS
;
A
#
# COMPACT_ATOMS: atom_id res chain seq x y z
N MET A 1 1.50 -5.94 1.60
CA MET A 1 2.08 -7.28 1.86
C MET A 1 0.93 -8.21 2.28
N ARG A 2 0.84 -9.49 1.89
CA ARG A 2 -0.33 -10.34 2.26
C ARG A 2 -0.20 -10.87 3.69
N GLY A 3 -1.13 -10.56 4.61
CA GLY A 3 -1.18 -11.20 5.96
C GLY A 3 -2.04 -10.42 6.98
N VAL A 4 -2.60 -11.09 7.99
CA VAL A 4 -3.56 -10.56 8.99
C VAL A 4 -3.04 -9.32 9.77
N PRO A 5 -3.86 -8.31 10.14
CA PRO A 5 -3.46 -7.23 11.06
C PRO A 5 -2.75 -7.80 12.31
N GLY A 6 -1.57 -7.26 12.68
CA GLY A 6 -0.72 -7.79 13.75
C GLY A 6 0.40 -8.76 13.32
N SER A 7 0.46 -9.18 12.05
CA SER A 7 1.46 -10.16 11.56
C SER A 7 2.88 -9.60 11.28
N GLY A 8 3.22 -8.39 11.73
CA GLY A 8 4.55 -7.81 11.52
C GLY A 8 4.83 -7.18 10.14
N LYS A 9 3.83 -7.05 9.26
CA LYS A 9 3.99 -6.43 7.92
C LYS A 9 4.42 -4.98 7.98
N SER A 10 3.83 -4.18 8.88
CA SER A 10 4.24 -2.79 9.09
C SER A 10 5.71 -2.70 9.52
N THR A 11 6.23 -3.71 10.21
CA THR A 11 7.66 -3.82 10.57
C THR A 11 8.53 -4.14 9.37
N ILE A 12 8.11 -5.06 8.49
CA ILE A 12 8.84 -5.37 7.25
C ILE A 12 8.76 -4.20 6.26
N ALA A 13 7.60 -3.57 6.11
CA ALA A 13 7.40 -2.38 5.29
C ALA A 13 8.29 -1.23 5.76
N ARG A 14 8.34 -0.93 7.07
CA ARG A 14 9.29 0.06 7.63
C ARG A 14 10.74 -0.29 7.34
N ARG A 15 11.12 -1.57 7.44
CA ARG A 15 12.47 -2.01 7.15
C ARG A 15 12.83 -1.85 5.67
N LEU A 16 11.88 -2.10 4.77
CA LEU A 16 12.04 -1.92 3.33
C LEU A 16 12.03 -0.44 2.91
N ALA A 17 11.20 0.38 3.57
CA ALA A 17 11.14 1.82 3.34
C ALA A 17 12.46 2.50 3.75
N GLY A 18 13.15 1.96 4.76
CA GLY A 18 14.31 2.63 5.35
C GLY A 18 13.90 3.95 6.02
N GLU A 19 14.85 4.86 6.17
CA GLU A 19 14.62 6.15 6.84
C GLU A 19 13.85 7.16 5.97
N ASN A 20 13.93 7.02 4.64
CA ASN A 20 13.41 8.01 3.68
C ASN A 20 12.22 7.51 2.86
N GLY A 21 11.81 6.25 3.03
CA GLY A 21 10.68 5.68 2.30
C GLY A 21 9.34 6.02 2.91
N VAL A 22 8.30 6.01 2.09
CA VAL A 22 6.91 6.26 2.50
C VAL A 22 6.08 4.99 2.34
N ILE A 23 5.18 4.76 3.30
CA ILE A 23 4.29 3.60 3.33
C ILE A 23 2.86 4.11 3.26
N HIS A 24 2.08 3.55 2.33
CA HIS A 24 0.67 3.84 2.12
C HIS A 24 -0.15 2.58 2.40
N SER A 25 -1.01 2.64 3.41
CA SER A 25 -1.91 1.56 3.82
C SER A 25 -3.36 2.05 3.84
N THR A 26 -4.27 1.29 3.24
CA THR A 26 -5.71 1.58 3.34
C THR A 26 -6.19 1.48 4.79
N ASP A 27 -5.59 0.59 5.59
CA ASP A 27 -5.99 0.36 6.97
C ASP A 27 -5.73 1.59 7.86
N ASP A 28 -4.78 2.45 7.48
CA ASP A 28 -4.46 3.68 8.22
C ASP A 28 -5.64 4.66 8.19
N TYR A 29 -6.47 4.62 7.15
CA TYR A 29 -7.69 5.45 7.06
C TYR A 29 -8.82 4.97 7.99
N PHE A 30 -8.74 3.71 8.46
CA PHE A 30 -9.68 3.16 9.44
C PHE A 30 -9.22 3.36 10.89
N MET A 31 -8.06 3.98 11.12
CA MET A 31 -7.59 4.33 12.45
C MET A 31 -8.21 5.67 12.87
N VAL A 32 -9.08 5.63 13.88
CA VAL A 32 -9.74 6.82 14.45
C VAL A 32 -9.40 6.88 15.93
N ASP A 33 -8.75 7.97 16.35
CA ASP A 33 -8.32 8.18 17.74
C ASP A 33 -7.48 7.03 18.33
N GLY A 34 -6.68 6.37 17.49
CA GLY A 34 -5.84 5.23 17.89
C GLY A 34 -6.57 3.88 17.91
N GLU A 35 -7.87 3.85 17.60
CA GLU A 35 -8.66 2.63 17.50
C GLU A 35 -8.95 2.26 16.04
N TYR A 36 -8.84 0.98 15.72
CA TYR A 36 -9.20 0.46 14.41
C TYR A 36 -10.73 0.33 14.29
N ARG A 37 -11.35 1.10 13.39
CA ARG A 37 -12.79 1.15 13.15
C ARG A 37 -13.09 0.86 11.68
N PHE A 38 -13.22 -0.42 11.34
CA PHE A 38 -13.54 -0.84 9.98
C PHE A 38 -14.98 -0.50 9.60
N ASP A 39 -15.13 0.17 8.46
CA ASP A 39 -16.41 0.48 7.83
C ASP A 39 -16.39 0.03 6.34
N PRO A 40 -17.16 -1.01 5.96
CA PRO A 40 -17.19 -1.49 4.59
C PRO A 40 -17.72 -0.46 3.58
N GLU A 41 -18.56 0.50 4.00
CA GLU A 41 -19.07 1.56 3.12
C GLU A 41 -17.95 2.54 2.73
N LYS A 42 -16.97 2.72 3.63
CA LYS A 42 -15.80 3.58 3.43
C LYS A 42 -14.63 2.92 2.72
N LEU A 43 -14.66 1.59 2.56
CA LEU A 43 -13.55 0.84 1.98
C LEU A 43 -13.15 1.33 0.58
N ARG A 44 -14.13 1.61 -0.28
CA ARG A 44 -13.84 2.11 -1.64
C ARG A 44 -13.20 3.51 -1.60
N GLU A 45 -13.77 4.40 -0.80
CA GLU A 45 -13.27 5.77 -0.61
C GLU A 45 -11.82 5.77 -0.10
N HIS A 46 -11.52 4.96 0.91
CA HIS A 46 -10.18 4.84 1.47
C HIS A 46 -9.19 4.20 0.50
N HIS A 47 -9.60 3.22 -0.32
CA HIS A 47 -8.76 2.69 -1.39
C HIS A 47 -8.39 3.75 -2.44
N ASP A 48 -9.35 4.61 -2.82
CA ASP A 48 -9.10 5.68 -3.79
C ASP A 48 -8.22 6.77 -3.20
N ALA A 49 -8.43 7.15 -1.94
CA ALA A 49 -7.56 8.08 -1.21
C ALA A 49 -6.12 7.55 -1.08
N ASN A 50 -5.96 6.28 -0.69
CA ASN A 50 -4.65 5.64 -0.58
C ASN A 50 -3.92 5.56 -1.93
N HIS A 51 -4.65 5.28 -3.02
CA HIS A 51 -4.04 5.25 -4.37
C HIS A 51 -3.61 6.65 -4.81
N LYS A 52 -4.41 7.67 -4.54
CA LYS A 52 -4.06 9.06 -4.84
C LYS A 52 -2.79 9.47 -4.09
N ALA A 53 -2.73 9.23 -2.78
CA ALA A 53 -1.56 9.54 -1.95
C ALA A 53 -0.30 8.79 -2.41
N PHE A 54 -0.45 7.51 -2.79
CA PHE A 54 0.64 6.74 -3.40
C PHE A 54 1.16 7.39 -4.68
N CYS A 55 0.27 7.75 -5.62
CA CYS A 55 0.66 8.43 -6.85
C CYS A 55 1.34 9.77 -6.60
N GLU A 56 0.88 10.54 -5.62
CA GLU A 56 1.51 11.81 -5.22
C GLU A 56 2.94 11.59 -4.72
N SER A 57 3.20 10.56 -3.91
CA SER A 57 4.56 10.20 -3.50
C SER A 57 5.45 9.76 -4.66
N VAL A 58 4.89 9.00 -5.60
CA VAL A 58 5.61 8.60 -6.82
C VAL A 58 5.98 9.82 -7.66
N ILE A 59 5.05 10.77 -7.85
CA ILE A 59 5.29 12.00 -8.61
C ILE A 59 6.29 12.93 -7.89
N ALA A 60 6.23 12.98 -6.57
CA ALA A 60 7.17 13.75 -5.75
C ALA A 60 8.60 13.17 -5.76
N GLY A 61 8.80 11.98 -6.34
CA GLY A 61 10.13 11.39 -6.51
C GLY A 61 10.69 10.74 -5.25
N PHE A 62 9.84 10.26 -4.34
CA PHE A 62 10.30 9.49 -3.18
C PHE A 62 11.05 8.24 -3.64
N GLU A 63 12.25 8.00 -3.10
CA GLU A 63 13.10 6.89 -3.53
C GLU A 63 12.44 5.52 -3.35
N VAL A 64 11.72 5.35 -2.23
CA VAL A 64 10.99 4.11 -1.90
C VAL A 64 9.55 4.45 -1.53
N VAL A 65 8.60 3.90 -2.28
CA VAL A 65 7.15 4.02 -2.02
C VAL A 65 6.57 2.62 -1.86
N ILE A 66 6.02 2.32 -0.70
CA ILE A 66 5.47 1.00 -0.36
C ILE A 66 3.95 1.09 -0.26
N CYS A 67 3.25 0.17 -0.94
CA CYS A 67 1.83 -0.05 -0.75
C CYS A 67 1.61 -1.26 0.16
N ASP A 68 1.22 -1.03 1.42
CA ASP A 68 0.92 -2.10 2.38
C ASP A 68 -0.59 -2.33 2.46
N ASN A 69 -1.16 -2.90 1.41
CA ASN A 69 -2.59 -3.17 1.37
C ASN A 69 -2.87 -4.60 1.85
N THR A 70 -3.48 -4.72 3.03
CA THR A 70 -3.62 -5.97 3.76
C THR A 70 -4.66 -6.93 3.16
N ASN A 71 -5.61 -6.40 2.36
CA ASN A 71 -6.84 -7.12 1.94
C ASN A 71 -7.13 -7.06 0.42
N THR A 72 -6.12 -6.91 -0.42
CA THR A 72 -6.38 -6.70 -1.85
C THR A 72 -6.65 -7.98 -2.61
N GLN A 73 -7.91 -8.12 -3.00
CA GLN A 73 -8.30 -8.82 -4.21
C GLN A 73 -7.36 -8.42 -5.36
N PRO A 74 -6.91 -9.36 -6.23
CA PRO A 74 -5.79 -9.17 -7.16
C PRO A 74 -5.87 -7.92 -8.04
N TRP A 75 -7.08 -7.46 -8.36
CA TRP A 75 -7.30 -6.27 -9.19
C TRP A 75 -6.97 -4.94 -8.50
N HIS A 76 -7.02 -4.85 -7.16
CA HIS A 76 -6.66 -3.63 -6.44
C HIS A 76 -5.15 -3.33 -6.51
N PHE A 77 -4.30 -4.33 -6.74
CA PHE A 77 -2.85 -4.13 -6.87
C PHE A 77 -2.46 -3.57 -8.25
N LYS A 78 -3.20 -3.94 -9.30
CA LYS A 78 -2.91 -3.58 -10.70
C LYS A 78 -2.74 -2.07 -10.90
N ARG A 79 -3.63 -1.26 -10.32
CA ARG A 79 -3.57 0.22 -10.43
C ARG A 79 -2.31 0.83 -9.79
N TYR A 80 -1.77 0.22 -8.74
CA TYR A 80 -0.53 0.70 -8.09
C TYR A 80 0.69 0.35 -8.95
N VAL A 81 0.74 -0.88 -9.47
CA VAL A 81 1.79 -1.33 -10.38
C VAL A 81 1.85 -0.46 -11.63
N GLU A 82 0.71 -0.27 -12.31
CA GLU A 82 0.65 0.55 -13.53
C GLU A 82 1.06 2.01 -13.28
N SER A 83 0.74 2.56 -12.10
CA SER A 83 1.11 3.93 -11.75
C SER A 83 2.62 4.06 -11.48
N ALA A 84 3.20 3.08 -10.79
CA ALA A 84 4.63 3.03 -10.51
C ALA A 84 5.46 2.80 -11.79
N GLU A 85 5.06 1.85 -12.64
CA GLU A 85 5.73 1.57 -13.90
C GLU A 85 5.71 2.76 -14.86
N LYS A 86 4.57 3.46 -14.97
CA LYS A 86 4.47 4.70 -15.77
C LYS A 86 5.41 5.81 -15.30
N ALA A 87 5.73 5.84 -14.00
CA ALA A 87 6.66 6.78 -13.41
C ALA A 87 8.12 6.28 -13.44
N GLY A 88 8.39 5.11 -14.01
CA GLY A 88 9.73 4.54 -14.13
C GLY A 88 10.24 3.84 -12.87
N TYR A 89 9.37 3.56 -11.90
CA TYR A 89 9.75 2.83 -10.69
C TYR A 89 9.88 1.33 -10.97
N MET A 90 10.90 0.71 -10.37
CA MET A 90 11.03 -0.74 -10.36
C MET A 90 10.02 -1.33 -9.36
N VAL A 91 9.12 -2.17 -9.85
CA VAL A 91 8.16 -2.90 -9.01
C VAL A 91 8.64 -4.34 -8.85
N PRO A 92 9.27 -4.72 -7.71
CA PRO A 92 9.61 -6.10 -7.46
C PRO A 92 8.33 -6.93 -7.25
N SER A 93 7.91 -7.66 -8.27
CA SER A 93 6.80 -8.60 -8.15
C SER A 93 7.28 -9.88 -7.47
N CYS A 94 6.79 -10.18 -6.26
CA CYS A 94 6.82 -11.55 -5.75
C CYS A 94 5.74 -12.36 -6.48
N SER A 95 6.05 -12.79 -7.70
CA SER A 95 5.25 -13.78 -8.43
C SER A 95 5.48 -15.16 -7.81
N ASN A 96 4.70 -15.51 -6.79
CA ASN A 96 4.36 -16.90 -6.55
C ASN A 96 3.04 -17.17 -7.27
N GLN A 97 3.08 -17.20 -8.60
CA GLN A 97 2.06 -17.92 -9.36
C GLN A 97 2.45 -19.39 -9.29
N MET A 98 1.84 -20.10 -8.34
CA MET A 98 1.75 -21.55 -8.45
C MET A 98 0.94 -21.87 -9.70
N SER A 99 1.58 -22.67 -10.57
CA SER A 99 1.03 -23.55 -11.62
C SER A 99 0.01 -22.98 -12.59
#